data_AF-A0A2R5FAZ1-F1
#
_entry.id   AF-A0A2R5FAZ1-F1
#
_cell.length_a   1.000
_cell.length_b   1.000
_cell.length_c   1.000
_cell.angle_alpha   90.00
_cell.angle_beta   90.00
_cell.angle_gamma   90.00
#
_symmetry.space_group_name_H-M   'P 1'
#
loop_
_entity.id
_entity.type
_entity.pdbx_description
1 polymer ?
#
loop_
_entity_poly.entity_id
_entity_poly.type
_entity_poly.pdbx_seq_one_letter_code
_entity_poly.pdbx_strand_id
1 'polypeptide(L)' 'MPAGASPKREHEYKKLESKFEKEHRYPGREEEVAARIVNKQRKEHGETKAQKKAK' A
#
# COMPACT_ATOMS: atom_id res chain seq x y z
N MET A 1 4.53 -5.13 1.31
CA MET A 1 3.05 -5.18 1.07
C MET A 1 2.36 -6.05 2.14
N PRO A 2 1.23 -5.65 2.76
CA PRO A 2 0.60 -6.44 3.83
C PRO A 2 -0.23 -7.60 3.29
N ALA A 3 -0.12 -8.77 3.95
CA ALA A 3 -0.84 -9.98 3.59
C ALA A 3 -2.37 -9.78 3.55
N GLY A 4 -3.04 -10.39 2.58
CA GLY A 4 -4.49 -10.33 2.40
C GLY A 4 -5.00 -9.06 1.69
N ALA A 5 -4.17 -8.43 0.87
CA ALA A 5 -4.63 -7.43 -0.09
C ALA A 5 -5.28 -8.12 -1.31
N SER A 6 -6.18 -7.43 -2.01
CA SER A 6 -6.75 -7.98 -3.25
C SER A 6 -5.68 -7.98 -4.37
N PRO A 7 -5.79 -8.86 -5.38
CA PRO A 7 -4.84 -8.89 -6.51
C PRO A 7 -4.66 -7.53 -7.19
N LYS A 8 -5.72 -6.71 -7.22
CA LYS A 8 -5.69 -5.32 -7.71
C LYS A 8 -4.69 -4.47 -6.92
N ARG A 9 -4.72 -4.55 -5.59
CA ARG A 9 -3.84 -3.77 -4.72
C ARG A 9 -2.40 -4.26 -4.76
N GLU A 10 -2.19 -5.56 -4.91
CA GLU A 10 -0.84 -6.12 -5.10
C GLU A 10 -0.19 -5.61 -6.38
N HIS A 11 -0.94 -5.56 -7.47
CA HIS A 11 -0.46 -4.99 -8.73
C HIS A 11 -0.17 -3.48 -8.60
N GLU A 12 -1.06 -2.74 -7.94
CA GLU A 12 -0.89 -1.31 -7.70
C GLU A 12 0.35 -1.00 -6.87
N TYR A 13 0.59 -1.78 -5.80
CA TYR A 13 1.80 -1.68 -4.98
C TYR A 13 3.06 -1.83 -5.82
N LYS A 14 3.18 -2.93 -6.59
CA LYS A 14 4.35 -3.19 -7.44
C LYS A 14 4.58 -2.07 -8.45
N LYS A 15 3.51 -1.53 -9.02
CA LYS A 15 3.59 -0.42 -9.97
C LYS A 15 4.11 0.87 -9.32
N LEU A 16 3.67 1.16 -8.10
CA LEU A 16 4.12 2.35 -7.35
C LEU A 16 5.57 2.21 -6.89
N GLU A 17 5.93 1.06 -6.32
CA GLU A 17 7.29 0.70 -5.91
C GLU A 17 8.28 0.85 -7.06
N SER A 18 8.06 0.14 -8.17
CA SER A 18 8.92 0.24 -9.36
C SER A 18 8.97 1.65 -9.96
N LYS A 19 7.89 2.44 -9.83
CA LYS A 19 7.88 3.83 -10.29
C LYS A 19 8.77 4.70 -9.40
N PHE A 20 8.67 4.55 -8.08
CA PHE A 20 9.45 5.33 -7.13
C PHE A 20 10.94 4.97 -7.17
N GLU A 21 11.28 3.70 -7.38
CA GLU A 21 12.65 3.26 -7.62
C GLU A 21 13.23 3.92 -8.88
N LYS A 22 12.50 3.87 -9.99
CA LYS A 22 12.93 4.49 -11.26
C LYS A 22 13.05 6.00 -11.19
N GLU A 23 12.11 6.66 -10.51
CA GLU A 23 12.12 8.11 -10.31
C GLU A 23 13.11 8.54 -9.20
N HIS A 24 13.67 7.58 -8.44
CA HIS A 24 14.46 7.81 -7.23
C HIS A 24 13.84 8.86 -6.31
N ARG A 25 12.50 8.85 -6.22
CA ARG A 25 11.73 9.91 -5.56
C ARG A 25 11.80 9.79 -4.03
N TYR A 26 11.98 8.58 -3.53
CA TYR A 26 12.00 8.28 -2.10
C TYR A 26 13.16 7.34 -1.73
N PRO A 27 14.43 7.76 -1.87
CA PRO A 27 15.60 6.91 -1.65
C PRO A 27 15.53 6.14 -0.33
N GLY A 28 15.50 4.81 -0.42
CA GLY A 28 15.47 3.89 0.73
C GLY A 28 14.12 3.81 1.45
N ARG A 29 13.05 4.40 0.88
CA ARG A 29 11.68 4.40 1.41
C ARG A 29 10.60 4.14 0.36
N GLU A 30 10.95 4.09 -0.91
CA GLU A 30 10.62 2.97 -1.78
C GLU A 30 9.29 2.26 -1.52
N GLU A 31 9.50 1.06 -0.98
CA GLU A 31 8.51 0.07 -0.58
C GLU A 31 7.56 0.59 0.51
N GLU A 32 8.08 1.33 1.49
CA GLU A 32 7.30 1.83 2.63
C GLU A 32 6.24 2.83 2.17
N VAL A 33 6.63 3.77 1.31
CA VAL A 33 5.73 4.79 0.77
C VAL A 33 4.69 4.13 -0.14
N ALA A 34 5.10 3.20 -1.00
CA ALA A 34 4.17 2.43 -1.83
C ALA A 34 3.14 1.67 -0.98
N ALA A 35 3.59 0.98 0.08
CA ALA A 35 2.70 0.27 1.01
C ALA A 35 1.73 1.22 1.71
N ARG A 36 2.20 2.40 2.14
CA ARG A 36 1.39 3.40 2.83
C ARG A 36 0.29 3.97 1.94
N ILE A 37 0.59 4.24 0.68
CA ILE A 37 -0.38 4.71 -0.31
C ILE A 37 -1.48 3.66 -0.51
N VAL A 38 -1.08 2.41 -0.76
CA VAL A 38 -2.03 1.32 -0.98
C VAL A 38 -2.89 1.07 0.26
N ASN A 39 -2.32 1.09 1.46
CA ASN A 39 -3.07 0.95 2.71
C ASN A 39 -4.07 2.10 2.93
N LYS A 40 -3.69 3.34 2.59
CA LYS A 40 -4.59 4.48 2.65
C LYS A 40 -5.78 4.28 1.72
N GLN A 41 -5.54 3.87 0.48
CA GLN A 41 -6.62 3.58 -0.47
C GLN A 41 -7.50 2.43 0.03
N ARG A 42 -6.92 1.33 0.53
CA ARG A 42 -7.70 0.22 1.10
C ARG A 42 -8.62 0.72 2.22
N LYS A 43 -8.15 1.62 3.08
CA LYS A 43 -8.95 2.22 4.15
C LYS A 43 -10.08 3.09 3.59
N GLU A 44 -9.79 3.93 2.61
CA GLU A 44 -10.78 4.80 1.94
C GLU A 44 -11.85 4.00 1.21
N HIS A 45 -11.48 2.87 0.63
CA HIS A 45 -12.39 1.96 -0.08
C HIS A 45 -13.05 0.91 0.81
N GLY A 46 -12.80 0.91 2.13
CA GLY A 46 -13.37 -0.07 3.06
C GLY A 46 -12.85 -1.50 2.88
N GLU A 47 -11.72 -1.69 2.20
CA GLU A 47 -11.05 -2.98 1.96
C GLU A 47 -10.19 -3.44 3.15
N THR A 48 -10.10 -2.63 4.21
CA THR A 48 -9.47 -3.00 5.48
C THR A 48 -10.54 -3.47 6.45
N LYS A 49 -10.26 -4.55 7.18
CA LYS A 49 -11.09 -4.95 8.33
C LYS A 49 -11.12 -3.77 9.31
N ALA A 50 -12.31 -3.29 9.66
CA ALA A 50 -12.46 -2.33 10.74
C ALA A 50 -11.83 -2.96 11.98
N GLN A 51 -10.81 -2.30 12.55
CA GLN A 51 -10.27 -2.68 13.84
C GLN A 51 -11.42 -2.52 14.83
N LYS A 52 -12.07 -3.63 15.22
CA LYS A 52 -13.10 -3.61 16.25
C LYS A 52 -12.45 -2.93 17.46
N LYS A 53 -12.95 -1.75 17.85
CA LYS A 53 -12.55 -1.14 19.12
C LYS A 53 -12.91 -2.19 20.19
N ALA A 54 -11.90 -2.76 20.82
CA ALA A 54 -12.12 -3.53 22.03
C ALA A 54 -12.82 -2.57 23.00
N LYS A 55 -14.04 -2.93 23.39
CA LYS A 55 -14.87 -2.18 24.34
C LYS A 55 -14.46 -2.57 25.75
#